data_AF-A0A0F2SIH9-F1
#
_entry.id   AF-A0A0F2SIH9-F1
#
_cell.length_a   1.000
_cell.length_b   1.000
_cell.length_c   1.000
_cell.angle_alpha   90.00
_cell.angle_beta   90.00
_cell.angle_gamma   90.00
#
_symmetry.space_group_name_H-M   'P 1'
#
loop_
_entity.id
_entity.type
_entity.pdbx_description
1 polymer ?
#
loop_
_entity_poly.entity_id
_entity_poly.type
_entity_poly.pdbx_seq_one_letter_code
_entity_poly.pdbx_strand_id
1 'polypeptide(L)'
;MEKFLFVLSRGLEDPTRATRAFQLAKVAKEKGHEVNIFLVDDAVVYAVMGLADNVKAPTGDGAKPYLDYLIENKVAFFICTPCARTRLYSEDEYIPGAKLSTAAHLIDLATESKVFTF
;
A
#
# COMPACT_ATOMS: atom_id res chain seq x y z
N MET A 1 1.83 5.16 21.12
CA MET A 1 1.24 4.67 19.86
C MET A 1 1.41 5.78 18.86
N GLU A 2 2.11 5.53 17.76
CA GLU A 2 2.44 6.55 16.75
C GLU A 2 1.69 6.24 15.45
N LYS A 3 1.57 7.22 14.56
CA LYS A 3 1.03 7.05 13.20
C LYS A 3 2.16 6.92 12.19
N PHE A 4 2.08 5.92 11.33
CA PHE A 4 2.99 5.73 10.20
C PHE A 4 2.22 5.75 8.89
N LEU A 5 2.78 6.47 7.92
CA LEU A 5 2.27 6.52 6.56
C LEU A 5 3.31 5.93 5.61
N PHE A 6 2.92 4.91 4.87
CA PHE A 6 3.74 4.30 3.84
C PHE A 6 3.22 4.74 2.47
N VAL A 7 4.00 5.54 1.76
CA VAL A 7 3.67 5.95 0.38
C VAL A 7 4.48 5.09 -0.58
N LEU A 8 3.80 4.35 -1.45
CA LEU A 8 4.43 3.53 -2.49
C LEU A 8 4.05 4.08 -3.86
N SER A 9 5.05 4.27 -4.72
CA SER A 9 4.88 4.79 -6.08
C SER A 9 5.14 3.76 -7.18
N ARG A 10 5.91 2.72 -6.87
CA ARG A 10 6.28 1.68 -7.83
C ARG A 10 5.30 0.52 -7.85
N GLY A 11 5.03 0.02 -9.05
CA GLY A 11 4.14 -1.11 -9.33
C GLY A 11 4.91 -2.41 -9.54
N LEU A 12 4.38 -3.29 -10.39
CA LEU A 12 4.93 -4.63 -10.64
C LEU A 12 6.34 -4.62 -11.25
N GLU A 13 6.78 -3.49 -11.80
CA GLU A 13 8.11 -3.31 -12.38
C GLU A 13 9.24 -3.22 -11.33
N ASP A 14 8.92 -2.91 -10.06
CA ASP A 14 9.90 -2.92 -8.96
C ASP A 14 9.39 -3.78 -7.78
N PRO A 15 9.45 -5.13 -7.92
CA PRO A 15 8.94 -6.03 -6.90
C PRO A 15 9.70 -5.92 -5.58
N THR A 16 10.98 -5.52 -5.61
CA THR A 16 11.80 -5.35 -4.41
C THR A 16 11.24 -4.24 -3.53
N ARG A 17 10.97 -3.09 -4.14
CA ARG A 17 10.50 -1.90 -3.43
C ARG A 17 9.10 -2.07 -2.86
N ALA A 18 8.18 -2.68 -3.62
CA ALA A 18 6.86 -3.04 -3.12
C ALA A 18 6.94 -4.01 -1.93
N THR A 19 7.78 -5.05 -2.04
CA THR A 19 7.95 -6.04 -0.97
C THR A 19 8.50 -5.39 0.31
N ARG A 20 9.46 -4.46 0.21
CA ARG A 20 9.99 -3.72 1.37
C ARG A 20 8.96 -2.79 1.99
N ALA A 21 8.17 -2.09 1.18
CA ALA A 21 7.11 -1.21 1.67
C ALA A 21 6.12 -1.98 2.54
N PHE A 22 5.57 -3.09 2.03
CA PHE A 22 4.61 -3.89 2.77
C PHE A 22 5.23 -4.61 3.98
N GLN A 23 6.47 -5.09 3.89
CA GLN A 23 7.14 -5.69 5.04
C GLN A 23 7.30 -4.69 6.19
N LEU A 24 7.77 -3.48 5.90
CA LEU A 24 8.00 -2.48 6.94
C LEU A 24 6.68 -1.94 7.52
N ALA A 25 5.63 -1.82 6.68
CA ALA A 25 4.28 -1.53 7.14
C ALA A 25 3.76 -2.62 8.09
N LYS A 26 3.96 -3.90 7.76
CA LYS A 26 3.64 -5.04 8.63
C LYS A 26 4.39 -4.93 9.97
N VAL A 27 5.70 -4.68 9.94
CA VAL A 27 6.50 -4.56 11.17
C VAL A 27 6.02 -3.39 12.05
N ALA A 28 5.66 -2.25 11.45
CA ALA A 28 5.08 -1.13 12.18
C ALA A 28 3.76 -1.51 12.86
N LYS A 29 2.90 -2.26 12.16
CA LYS A 29 1.63 -2.76 12.69
C LYS A 29 1.85 -3.77 13.83
N GLU A 30 2.79 -4.71 13.69
CA GLU A 30 3.17 -5.68 14.73
C GLU A 30 3.68 -4.99 16.00
N LYS A 31 4.31 -3.82 15.88
CA LYS A 31 4.75 -2.99 17.01
C LYS A 31 3.62 -2.19 17.69
N GLY A 32 2.37 -2.38 17.28
CA GLY A 32 1.21 -1.71 17.87
C GLY A 32 1.06 -0.25 17.44
N HIS A 33 1.58 0.13 16.28
CA HIS A 33 1.38 1.46 15.70
C HIS A 33 0.15 1.52 14.80
N GLU A 34 -0.39 2.72 14.60
CA GLU A 34 -1.36 2.99 13.55
C GLU A 34 -0.60 3.07 12.22
N VAL A 35 -1.10 2.37 11.20
CA VAL A 35 -0.46 2.27 9.89
C VAL A 35 -1.49 2.59 8.83
N ASN A 36 -1.12 3.50 7.93
CA ASN A 36 -1.84 3.82 6.72
C ASN A 36 -0.92 3.61 5.51
N ILE A 37 -1.48 3.11 4.40
CA ILE A 37 -0.75 2.94 3.15
C ILE A 37 -1.41 3.83 2.09
N PHE A 38 -0.59 4.59 1.37
CA PHE A 38 -1.04 5.41 0.24
C PHE A 38 -0.35 4.95 -1.05
N LEU A 39 -1.13 4.54 -2.03
CA LEU A 39 -0.64 4.08 -3.32
C LEU A 39 -0.80 5.18 -4.37
N VAL A 40 0.32 5.58 -4.97
CA VAL A 40 0.38 6.55 -6.08
C VAL A 40 0.97 5.90 -7.32
N ASP A 41 0.81 6.56 -8.48
CA ASP A 41 1.35 6.13 -9.77
C ASP A 41 1.04 4.66 -10.10
N ASP A 42 2.05 3.83 -10.34
CA ASP A 42 1.89 2.42 -10.73
C ASP A 42 1.57 1.52 -9.53
N ALA A 43 1.85 1.98 -8.31
CA ALA A 43 1.59 1.20 -7.10
C ALA A 43 0.09 0.92 -6.87
N VAL A 44 -0.81 1.68 -7.49
CA VAL A 44 -2.26 1.42 -7.41
C VAL A 44 -2.65 0.03 -7.91
N VAL A 45 -1.78 -0.65 -8.67
CA VAL A 45 -1.92 -2.07 -9.03
C VAL A 45 -2.03 -2.99 -7.82
N TYR A 46 -1.39 -2.64 -6.69
CA TYR A 46 -1.44 -3.42 -5.46
C TYR A 46 -2.75 -3.31 -4.69
N ALA A 47 -3.63 -2.39 -5.11
CA ALA A 47 -4.99 -2.32 -4.60
C ALA A 47 -5.91 -3.38 -5.23
N VAL A 48 -5.54 -3.94 -6.38
CA VAL A 48 -6.40 -4.85 -7.16
C VAL A 48 -6.17 -6.29 -6.74
N MET A 49 -7.26 -7.01 -6.48
CA MET A 49 -7.22 -8.41 -6.07
C MET A 49 -6.45 -9.28 -7.08
N GLY A 50 -5.56 -10.14 -6.58
CA GLY A 50 -4.78 -11.09 -7.38
C GLY A 50 -3.54 -10.51 -8.08
N LEU A 51 -3.44 -9.19 -8.30
CA LEU A 51 -2.30 -8.63 -9.05
C LEU A 51 -0.98 -8.66 -8.25
N ALA A 52 -1.05 -8.74 -6.92
CA ALA A 52 0.13 -8.85 -6.05
C ALA A 52 0.64 -10.30 -5.88
N ASP A 53 -0.10 -11.31 -6.36
CA ASP A 53 0.08 -12.70 -5.91
C ASP A 53 1.44 -13.30 -6.22
N ASN A 54 2.04 -12.87 -7.34
CA ASN A 54 3.30 -13.41 -7.84
C ASN A 54 4.48 -12.45 -7.66
N VAL A 55 4.32 -11.38 -6.89
CA VAL A 55 5.38 -10.39 -6.66
C VAL A 55 6.41 -10.94 -5.68
N LYS A 56 7.63 -11.17 -6.20
CA LYS A 56 8.75 -11.78 -5.47
C LYS A 56 9.98 -10.88 -5.50
N ALA A 57 10.59 -10.68 -4.33
CA ALA A 57 11.85 -9.98 -4.21
C ALA A 57 13.04 -10.94 -4.37
N PRO A 58 14.24 -10.45 -4.77
CA PRO A 58 15.46 -11.26 -4.82
C PRO A 58 15.87 -11.87 -3.47
N THR A 59 15.35 -11.33 -2.36
CA THR A 59 15.55 -11.83 -1.00
C THR A 59 14.80 -13.14 -0.70
N GLY A 60 14.01 -13.65 -1.65
CA GLY A 60 13.31 -14.94 -1.57
C GLY A 60 11.90 -14.86 -0.98
N ASP A 61 11.55 -13.75 -0.35
CA ASP A 61 10.19 -13.44 0.10
C ASP A 61 9.38 -12.70 -0.98
N GLY A 62 8.07 -12.59 -0.77
CA GLY A 62 7.15 -11.93 -1.69
C GLY A 62 6.27 -10.91 -1.00
N ALA A 63 5.62 -10.05 -1.78
CA ALA A 63 4.75 -9.01 -1.27
C ALA A 63 3.45 -9.58 -0.67
N LYS A 64 2.92 -10.66 -1.26
CA LYS A 64 1.61 -11.23 -0.90
C LYS A 64 1.44 -11.53 0.60
N PRO A 65 2.34 -12.27 1.28
CA PRO A 65 2.15 -12.57 2.70
C PRO A 65 2.11 -11.31 3.60
N TYR A 66 2.80 -10.24 3.20
CA TYR A 66 2.78 -8.98 3.95
C TYR A 66 1.52 -8.18 3.66
N LEU A 67 1.09 -8.15 2.40
CA LEU A 67 -0.16 -7.52 1.99
C LEU A 67 -1.37 -8.19 2.66
N ASP A 68 -1.43 -9.52 2.64
CA ASP A 68 -2.49 -10.31 3.29
C ASP A 68 -2.56 -10.00 4.79
N TYR A 69 -1.42 -9.99 5.50
CA TYR A 69 -1.36 -9.61 6.91
C TYR A 69 -1.94 -8.21 7.16
N LEU A 70 -1.60 -7.22 6.32
CA LEU A 70 -2.07 -5.84 6.46
C LEU A 70 -3.59 -5.74 6.27
N ILE A 71 -4.13 -6.47 5.29
CA ILE A 71 -5.57 -6.57 5.03
C ILE A 71 -6.29 -7.21 6.22
N GLU A 72 -5.81 -8.37 6.69
CA GLU A 72 -6.37 -9.09 7.85
C GLU A 72 -6.39 -8.22 9.11
N ASN A 73 -5.36 -7.36 9.28
CA ASN A 73 -5.23 -6.44 10.40
C ASN A 73 -5.88 -5.06 10.15
N LYS A 74 -6.73 -4.95 9.13
CA LYS A 74 -7.56 -3.78 8.80
C LYS A 74 -6.75 -2.49 8.63
N VAL A 75 -5.54 -2.59 8.06
CA VAL A 75 -4.77 -1.41 7.65
C VAL A 75 -5.50 -0.72 6.49
N ALA A 76 -5.61 0.60 6.54
CA ALA A 76 -6.28 1.37 5.49
C ALA A 76 -5.37 1.55 4.27
N PHE A 77 -5.91 1.31 3.09
CA PHE A 77 -5.25 1.55 1.80
C PHE A 77 -5.95 2.71 1.08
N PHE A 78 -5.19 3.77 0.80
CA PHE A 78 -5.67 4.95 0.10
C PHE A 78 -5.10 4.96 -1.31
N ILE A 79 -5.99 5.02 -2.30
CA ILE A 79 -5.62 4.84 -3.70
C ILE A 79 -5.72 6.18 -4.41
N CYS A 80 -4.64 6.63 -5.04
CA CYS A 80 -4.66 7.81 -5.89
C CYS A 80 -5.73 7.68 -6.99
N THR A 81 -6.79 8.50 -6.88
CA THR A 81 -7.95 8.46 -7.80
C THR A 81 -7.56 8.57 -9.29
N PRO A 82 -6.80 9.59 -9.74
CA PRO A 82 -6.44 9.68 -11.16
C PRO A 82 -5.52 8.53 -11.60
N CYS A 83 -4.66 8.02 -10.71
CA CYS A 83 -3.74 6.93 -11.00
C CYS A 83 -4.49 5.61 -11.28
N ALA A 84 -5.50 5.29 -10.46
CA ALA A 84 -6.33 4.10 -10.66
C ALA A 84 -7.23 4.21 -11.90
N ARG A 85 -7.88 5.37 -12.08
CA ARG A 85 -8.79 5.60 -13.23
C ARG A 85 -8.07 5.53 -14.58
N THR A 86 -6.85 6.06 -14.66
CA THR A 86 -6.04 5.98 -15.90
C THR A 86 -5.68 4.53 -16.27
N ARG A 87 -5.65 3.63 -15.28
CA ARG A 87 -5.40 2.19 -15.45
C ARG A 87 -6.68 1.36 -15.54
N LEU A 88 -7.84 2.01 -15.56
CA LEU A 88 -9.17 1.38 -15.65
C LEU A 88 -9.49 0.41 -14.49
N TYR A 89 -8.87 0.58 -13.32
CA TYR A 89 -9.18 -0.24 -12.16
C TYR A 89 -10.46 0.24 -11.48
N SER A 90 -11.39 -0.68 -11.28
CA SER A 90 -12.68 -0.44 -10.65
C SER A 90 -12.65 -0.78 -9.16
N GLU A 91 -13.45 -0.07 -8.36
CA GLU A 91 -13.46 -0.22 -6.89
C GLU A 91 -13.96 -1.60 -6.42
N ASP A 92 -14.76 -2.29 -7.23
CA ASP A 92 -15.22 -3.66 -6.97
C ASP A 92 -14.12 -4.72 -7.15
N GLU A 93 -13.01 -4.35 -7.79
CA GLU A 93 -11.82 -5.20 -7.94
C GLU A 93 -10.84 -5.02 -6.79
N TYR A 94 -11.10 -4.10 -5.86
CA TYR A 94 -10.14 -3.74 -4.82
C TYR A 94 -10.09 -4.74 -3.66
N ILE A 95 -8.91 -4.83 -3.05
CA ILE A 95 -8.70 -5.53 -1.79
C ILE A 95 -9.56 -4.88 -0.67
N PRO A 96 -10.01 -5.66 0.33
CA PRO A 96 -10.76 -5.12 1.45
C PRO A 96 -10.01 -3.99 2.16
N GLY A 97 -10.70 -2.88 2.41
CA GLY A 97 -10.13 -1.71 3.08
C GLY A 97 -9.41 -0.72 2.16
N ALA A 98 -9.30 -1.00 0.87
CA ALA A 98 -8.86 -0.02 -0.12
C ALA A 98 -10.00 0.94 -0.49
N LYS A 99 -9.68 2.22 -0.63
CA LYS A 99 -10.62 3.24 -1.10
C LYS A 99 -9.91 4.33 -1.89
N LEU A 100 -10.61 4.88 -2.87
CA LEU A 100 -10.13 6.04 -3.61
C LEU A 100 -9.90 7.22 -2.68
N SER A 101 -8.83 7.96 -2.95
CA SER A 101 -8.39 9.11 -2.17
C SER A 101 -7.75 10.18 -3.04
N THR A 102 -7.47 11.33 -2.44
CA THR A 102 -7.02 12.56 -3.12
C THR A 102 -5.65 13.00 -2.60
N ALA A 103 -4.98 13.85 -3.38
CA ALA A 103 -3.71 14.45 -2.95
C ALA A 103 -3.86 15.28 -1.67
N ALA A 104 -4.99 15.97 -1.48
CA ALA A 104 -5.26 16.72 -0.25
C ALA A 104 -5.23 15.79 0.98
N HIS A 105 -5.92 14.64 0.90
CA HIS A 105 -5.93 13.68 1.99
C HIS A 105 -4.56 13.03 2.26
N LEU A 106 -3.73 12.85 1.22
CA LEU A 106 -2.35 12.42 1.40
C LEU A 106 -1.53 13.42 2.23
N ILE A 107 -1.69 14.72 1.98
CA ILE A 107 -1.03 15.78 2.76
C ILE A 107 -1.51 15.79 4.20
N ASP A 108 -2.81 15.61 4.44
CA ASP A 108 -3.37 15.53 5.79
C ASP A 108 -2.78 14.34 6.56
N LEU A 109 -2.77 13.14 5.95
CA LEU A 109 -2.17 11.95 6.55
C LEU A 109 -0.67 12.13 6.85
N ALA A 110 0.07 12.77 5.94
CA ALA A 110 1.50 12.99 6.08
C ALA A 110 1.82 13.98 7.22
N THR A 111 0.95 14.96 7.46
CA THR A 111 1.12 15.96 8.52
C THR A 111 1.03 15.34 9.91
N GLU A 112 0.26 14.26 10.05
CA GLU A 112 0.03 13.57 11.33
C GLU A 112 0.92 12.34 11.55
N SER A 113 1.75 11.96 10.57
CA SER A 113 2.41 10.66 10.54
C SER A 113 3.91 10.76 10.32
N LYS A 114 4.64 9.74 10.78
CA LYS A 114 6.01 9.47 10.33
C LYS A 114 5.92 8.82 8.95
N VAL A 115 6.49 9.47 7.93
CA VAL A 115 6.32 9.07 6.53
C VAL A 115 7.51 8.24 6.04
N PHE A 116 7.22 7.09 5.44
CA PHE A 116 8.16 6.32 4.63
C PHE A 116 7.71 6.37 3.17
N THR A 117 8.65 6.64 2.27
CA THR A 117 8.39 6.67 0.83
C THR A 117 9.19 5.59 0.13
N PHE A 118 8.50 4.83 -0.71
CA PHE A 118 9.05 3.75 -1.52
C PHE A 118 8.85 4.10 -2.99
#